data_AF-A0A510JYR7-F1
#
_entry.id   AF-A0A510JYR7-F1
#
_cell.length_a   1.000
_cell.length_b   1.000
_cell.length_c   1.000
_cell.angle_alpha   90.00
_cell.angle_beta   90.00
_cell.angle_gamma   90.00
#
_symmetry.space_group_name_H-M   'P 1'
#
loop_
_entity.id
_entity.type
_entity.pdbx_description
1 polymer ?
#
loop_
_entity_poly.entity_id
_entity_poly.type
_entity_poly.pdbx_seq_one_letter_code
_entity_poly.pdbx_strand_id
1 'polypeptide(L)'
;MKRDVKNYKYIIRGGDICIQACADDAQVAFHAVRNLVRKGRALINLKWTQAGFLPIGNGKETPRNLFGFKDGTENPKNNDDFKNVVWYDKNNWLKNGTFMIVRRIQMHLETWDRTNLQEQENTFGRYKESGAPFGETDEFATIDINKKDSDGKPILPIDSHVYLAKKADVKIARRAFSYSNGIDEVSGQFDAGLLFICFQKHPEQFIKIQNSLGNEDKLNEYITHVGTGIFACFGGIKKGEYIGQKLFE
;
A
#
# COMPACT_ATOMS: atom_id res chain seq x y z
N MET A 1 33.49 0.42 29.52
CA MET A 1 32.86 1.43 28.65
C MET A 1 31.54 0.85 28.14
N LYS A 2 30.44 1.09 28.86
CA LYS A 2 29.09 0.64 28.44
C LYS A 2 28.73 1.43 27.18
N ARG A 3 28.65 0.77 26.03
CA ARG A 3 28.04 1.39 24.84
C ARG A 3 26.54 1.43 25.11
N ASP A 4 26.04 2.61 25.43
CA ASP A 4 24.62 2.92 25.28
C ASP A 4 24.28 2.78 23.79
N VAL A 5 23.84 1.58 23.40
CA VAL A 5 23.21 1.37 22.10
C VAL A 5 21.84 2.03 22.19
N LYS A 6 21.78 3.33 21.89
CA LYS A 6 20.52 4.00 21.59
C LYS A 6 19.95 3.34 20.34
N ASN A 7 19.03 2.40 20.55
CA ASN A 7 18.22 1.77 19.51
C ASN A 7 17.32 2.82 18.84
N TYR A 8 17.87 3.59 17.91
CA TYR A 8 17.07 4.35 16.96
C TYR A 8 16.55 3.39 15.90
N LYS A 9 15.45 2.68 16.21
CA LYS A 9 14.57 2.20 15.13
C LYS A 9 14.16 3.46 14.37
N TYR A 10 14.64 3.64 13.14
CA TYR A 10 14.25 4.79 12.32
C TYR A 10 12.74 4.67 12.05
N ILE A 11 11.97 5.32 12.92
CA ILE A 11 10.53 5.40 12.78
C ILE A 11 10.28 6.24 11.52
N ILE A 12 9.90 5.57 10.43
CA ILE A 12 9.52 6.21 9.17
C ILE A 12 8.18 6.90 9.40
N ARG A 13 8.20 8.19 9.73
CA ARG A 13 7.00 8.98 10.05
C ARG A 13 7.00 10.34 9.38
N GLY A 14 5.89 10.65 8.71
CA GLY A 14 5.60 11.96 8.13
C GLY A 14 6.68 12.44 7.16
N GLY A 15 6.89 13.74 7.14
CA GLY A 15 7.74 14.44 6.17
C GLY A 15 6.97 15.61 5.59
N ASP A 16 7.65 16.70 5.26
CA ASP A 16 7.00 17.90 4.72
C ASP A 16 6.78 17.77 3.20
N ILE A 17 7.69 17.06 2.52
CA ILE A 17 7.67 16.80 1.08
C ILE A 17 7.96 15.32 0.84
N CYS A 18 7.18 14.70 -0.05
CA CYS A 18 7.41 13.34 -0.54
C CYS A 18 7.77 13.39 -2.03
N ILE A 19 8.78 12.60 -2.43
CA ILE A 19 9.10 12.35 -3.83
C ILE A 19 8.98 10.85 -4.06
N GLN A 20 8.04 10.44 -4.92
CA GLN A 20 7.95 9.08 -5.43
C GLN A 20 8.49 9.07 -6.87
N ALA A 21 9.61 8.38 -7.09
CA ALA A 21 10.12 8.09 -8.42
C ALA A 21 9.93 6.60 -8.72
N CYS A 22 9.39 6.29 -9.90
CA CYS A 22 9.21 4.93 -10.37
C CYS A 22 9.80 4.81 -11.77
N ALA A 23 10.52 3.72 -12.01
CA ALA A 23 11.06 3.34 -13.30
C ALA A 23 11.20 1.81 -13.33
N ASP A 24 11.28 1.24 -14.53
CA ASP A 24 11.54 -0.19 -14.71
C ASP A 24 13.00 -0.56 -14.35
N ASP A 25 13.88 0.44 -14.25
CA ASP A 25 15.26 0.29 -13.78
C ASP A 25 15.47 1.05 -12.46
N ALA A 26 16.00 0.35 -11.47
CA ALA A 26 16.22 0.89 -10.13
C ALA A 26 17.25 2.03 -10.09
N GLN A 27 18.27 2.00 -10.95
CA GLN A 27 19.26 3.07 -11.04
C GLN A 27 18.65 4.35 -11.62
N VAL A 28 17.76 4.22 -12.61
CA VAL A 28 17.01 5.36 -13.17
C VAL A 28 16.13 6.01 -12.09
N ALA A 29 15.36 5.21 -11.34
CA ALA A 29 14.53 5.72 -10.25
C ALA A 29 15.38 6.42 -9.17
N PHE A 30 16.49 5.80 -8.75
CA PHE A 30 17.42 6.39 -7.78
C PHE A 30 18.03 7.70 -8.29
N HIS A 31 18.48 7.72 -9.54
CA HIS A 31 19.09 8.89 -10.17
C HIS A 31 18.10 10.07 -10.23
N ALA A 32 16.82 9.82 -10.53
CA ALA A 32 15.79 10.85 -10.54
C ALA A 32 15.64 11.52 -9.17
N VAL A 33 15.49 10.74 -8.10
CA VAL A 33 15.38 11.28 -6.72
C VAL A 33 16.64 12.06 -6.34
N ARG A 34 17.82 11.47 -6.58
CA ARG A 34 19.11 12.11 -6.24
C ARG A 34 19.27 13.47 -6.94
N ASN A 35 18.84 13.59 -8.19
CA ASN A 35 18.93 14.85 -8.93
C ASN A 35 18.01 15.94 -8.39
N LEU A 36 16.77 15.58 -8.02
CA LEU A 36 15.82 16.51 -7.40
C LEU A 36 16.34 17.00 -6.04
N VAL A 37 16.78 16.07 -5.19
CA VAL A 37 17.32 16.39 -3.86
C VAL A 37 18.55 17.29 -3.97
N ARG A 38 19.45 17.02 -4.92
CA ARG A 38 20.66 17.83 -5.15
C ARG A 38 20.37 19.30 -5.42
N LYS A 39 19.29 19.61 -6.15
CA LYS A 39 18.88 20.99 -6.45
C LYS A 39 18.41 21.74 -5.20
N GLY A 40 17.80 21.04 -4.24
CA GLY A 40 17.27 21.63 -3.01
C GLY A 40 18.19 21.48 -1.78
N ARG A 41 19.41 20.95 -1.91
CA ARG A 41 20.24 20.49 -0.77
C ARG A 41 20.52 21.52 0.33
N ALA A 42 20.42 22.81 0.02
CA ALA A 42 20.64 23.90 0.97
C ALA A 42 19.37 24.24 1.78
N LEU A 43 18.21 23.74 1.36
CA LEU A 43 16.89 24.08 1.90
C LEU A 43 16.15 22.87 2.50
N ILE A 44 16.56 21.64 2.16
CA ILE A 44 15.88 20.41 2.58
C ILE A 44 16.84 19.45 3.27
N ASN A 45 16.30 18.66 4.21
CA ASN A 45 16.99 17.53 4.81
C ASN A 45 16.28 16.23 4.42
N LEU A 46 17.05 15.18 4.12
CA LEU A 46 16.48 13.85 3.89
C LEU A 46 16.01 13.25 5.21
N LYS A 47 14.71 12.99 5.32
CA LYS A 47 14.11 12.42 6.54
C LYS A 47 14.15 10.90 6.56
N TRP A 48 13.77 10.28 5.45
CA TRP A 48 13.82 8.84 5.23
C TRP A 48 13.73 8.55 3.73
N THR A 49 14.15 7.35 3.34
CA THR A 49 14.00 6.81 1.98
C THR A 49 13.62 5.34 2.11
N GLN A 50 12.79 4.85 1.18
CA GLN A 50 12.46 3.44 1.10
C GLN A 50 12.44 3.03 -0.38
N ALA A 51 13.33 2.11 -0.74
CA ALA A 51 13.28 1.45 -2.03
C ALA A 51 12.21 0.35 -1.99
N GLY A 52 11.59 0.09 -3.14
CA GLY A 52 10.64 -0.99 -3.30
C GLY A 52 10.68 -1.52 -4.73
N PHE A 53 10.10 -2.69 -4.93
CA PHE A 53 10.08 -3.38 -6.21
C PHE A 53 8.71 -4.02 -6.46
N LEU A 54 8.41 -4.23 -7.73
CA LEU A 54 7.34 -5.09 -8.20
C LEU A 54 7.97 -6.33 -8.85
N PRO A 55 7.26 -7.46 -8.90
CA PRO A 55 7.72 -8.60 -9.69
C PRO A 55 7.88 -8.18 -11.16
N ILE A 56 8.89 -8.74 -11.83
CA ILE A 56 9.05 -8.59 -13.28
C ILE A 56 7.87 -9.33 -13.93
N GLY A 57 7.07 -8.62 -14.71
CA GLY A 57 5.87 -9.17 -15.34
C GLY A 57 5.57 -8.49 -16.68
N ASN A 58 4.60 -9.05 -17.40
CA ASN A 58 4.14 -8.54 -18.69
C ASN A 58 3.20 -7.31 -18.58
N GLY A 59 2.97 -6.81 -17.36
CA GLY A 59 2.07 -5.69 -17.06
C GLY A 59 0.58 -5.98 -17.24
N LYS A 60 0.20 -7.21 -17.61
CA LYS A 60 -1.20 -7.61 -17.84
C LYS A 60 -1.81 -8.35 -16.66
N GLU A 61 -0.99 -9.08 -15.90
CA GLU A 61 -1.44 -9.86 -14.74
C GLU A 61 -1.33 -9.06 -13.44
N THR A 62 -2.23 -9.35 -12.50
CA THR A 62 -2.15 -8.78 -11.15
C THR A 62 -0.86 -9.28 -10.48
N PRO A 63 0.01 -8.37 -10.00
CA PRO A 63 1.27 -8.74 -9.38
C PRO A 63 1.04 -9.48 -8.06
N ARG A 64 2.06 -10.18 -7.57
CA ARG A 64 2.05 -10.83 -6.25
C ARG A 64 2.91 -10.07 -5.24
N ASN A 65 2.49 -10.07 -3.98
CA ASN A 65 3.28 -9.60 -2.85
C ASN A 65 4.15 -10.72 -2.26
N LEU A 66 4.93 -10.43 -1.20
CA LEU A 66 5.85 -11.40 -0.59
C LEU A 66 5.15 -12.54 0.17
N PHE A 67 3.87 -12.41 0.52
CA PHE A 67 3.08 -13.54 1.01
C PHE A 67 2.61 -14.49 -0.11
N GLY A 68 2.85 -14.11 -1.37
CA GLY A 68 2.50 -14.87 -2.57
C GLY A 68 1.07 -14.65 -3.05
N PHE A 69 0.32 -13.71 -2.47
CA PHE A 69 -1.05 -13.39 -2.89
C PHE A 69 -1.06 -12.36 -4.02
N LYS A 70 -2.04 -12.48 -4.93
CA LYS A 70 -2.32 -11.45 -5.95
C LYS A 70 -2.76 -10.17 -5.25
N ASP A 71 -2.13 -9.05 -5.61
CA ASP A 71 -2.27 -7.78 -4.91
C ASP A 71 -2.58 -6.64 -5.90
N GLY A 72 -3.86 -6.29 -6.01
CA GLY A 72 -4.32 -5.20 -6.89
C GLY A 72 -5.61 -5.48 -7.66
N THR A 73 -6.19 -6.68 -7.52
CA THR A 73 -7.36 -7.18 -8.25
C THR A 73 -8.53 -6.19 -8.36
N GLU A 74 -8.90 -5.53 -7.26
CA GLU A 74 -10.07 -4.62 -7.19
C GLU A 74 -9.71 -3.13 -7.21
N ASN A 75 -8.53 -2.78 -7.71
CA ASN A 75 -8.21 -1.37 -7.93
C ASN A 75 -9.11 -0.75 -9.02
N PRO A 76 -9.31 0.58 -9.00
CA PRO A 76 -9.92 1.33 -10.11
C PRO A 76 -9.28 0.95 -11.46
N LYS A 77 -10.11 0.69 -12.48
CA LYS A 77 -9.63 0.15 -13.77
C LYS A 77 -9.69 1.16 -14.92
N ASN A 78 -10.64 2.09 -14.87
CA ASN A 78 -10.88 3.06 -15.95
C ASN A 78 -10.90 4.50 -15.41
N ASN A 79 -10.88 5.48 -16.32
CA ASN A 79 -10.83 6.89 -15.97
C ASN A 79 -12.00 7.36 -15.10
N ASP A 80 -13.20 6.80 -15.29
CA ASP A 80 -14.37 7.16 -14.50
C ASP A 80 -14.27 6.64 -13.07
N ASP A 81 -13.75 5.42 -12.88
CA ASP A 81 -13.43 4.89 -11.54
C ASP A 81 -12.41 5.81 -10.84
N PHE A 82 -11.34 6.20 -11.53
CA PHE A 82 -10.31 7.09 -10.97
C PHE A 82 -10.87 8.48 -10.63
N LYS A 83 -11.75 9.05 -11.46
CA LYS A 83 -12.44 10.32 -11.19
C LYS A 83 -13.27 10.27 -9.91
N ASN A 84 -13.91 9.14 -9.65
CA ASN A 84 -14.75 8.97 -8.46
C ASN A 84 -13.92 8.66 -7.20
N VAL A 85 -12.82 7.90 -7.34
CA VAL A 85 -12.06 7.36 -6.20
C VAL A 85 -10.84 8.20 -5.82
N VAL A 86 -10.14 8.80 -6.78
CA VAL A 86 -8.76 9.31 -6.59
C VAL A 86 -8.65 10.83 -6.69
N TRP A 87 -9.31 11.44 -7.67
CA TRP A 87 -9.04 12.84 -8.01
C TRP A 87 -9.86 13.84 -7.18
N TYR A 88 -9.19 14.77 -6.53
CA TYR A 88 -9.80 15.86 -5.76
C TYR A 88 -10.49 16.87 -6.69
N ASP A 89 -11.75 17.20 -6.38
CA ASP A 89 -12.66 17.93 -7.26
C ASP A 89 -13.08 19.32 -6.74
N LYS A 90 -12.73 19.70 -5.50
CA LYS A 90 -13.02 21.05 -5.02
C LYS A 90 -12.15 22.08 -5.72
N ASN A 91 -12.72 23.27 -5.94
CA ASN A 91 -12.06 24.34 -6.66
C ASN A 91 -11.09 25.14 -5.76
N ASN A 92 -9.95 24.55 -5.44
CA ASN A 92 -8.85 25.19 -4.72
C ASN A 92 -7.48 24.73 -5.29
N TRP A 93 -6.39 25.03 -4.58
CA TRP A 93 -5.02 24.69 -4.98
C TRP A 93 -4.77 23.19 -5.24
N LEU A 94 -5.58 22.30 -4.65
CA LEU A 94 -5.48 20.85 -4.80
C LEU A 94 -6.37 20.30 -5.93
N LYS A 95 -7.06 21.14 -6.71
CA LYS A 95 -7.91 20.69 -7.83
C LYS A 95 -7.13 19.78 -8.79
N ASN A 96 -7.71 18.63 -9.12
CA ASN A 96 -7.10 17.54 -9.90
C ASN A 96 -5.89 16.87 -9.24
N GLY A 97 -5.64 17.14 -7.96
CA GLY A 97 -4.67 16.43 -7.12
C GLY A 97 -5.29 15.20 -6.46
N THR A 98 -4.60 14.65 -5.47
CA THR A 98 -5.05 13.48 -4.70
C THR A 98 -4.37 13.46 -3.33
N PHE A 99 -4.83 12.61 -2.41
CA PHE A 99 -4.11 12.33 -1.17
C PHE A 99 -3.38 11.00 -1.30
N MET A 100 -2.09 11.01 -0.98
CA MET A 100 -1.24 9.84 -0.90
C MET A 100 -1.07 9.45 0.55
N ILE A 101 -1.31 8.17 0.85
CA ILE A 101 -0.94 7.58 2.15
C ILE A 101 0.09 6.50 1.92
N VAL A 102 1.11 6.51 2.75
CA VAL A 102 2.19 5.51 2.76
C VAL A 102 2.15 4.79 4.10
N ARG A 103 2.19 3.46 4.06
CA ARG A 103 2.43 2.61 5.23
C ARG A 103 3.58 1.67 4.90
N ARG A 104 4.60 1.67 5.74
CA ARG A 104 5.61 0.61 5.71
C ARG A 104 5.12 -0.52 6.61
N ILE A 105 4.81 -1.64 6.01
CA ILE A 105 4.21 -2.80 6.66
C ILE A 105 5.23 -3.92 6.60
N GLN A 106 5.82 -4.25 7.74
CA GLN A 106 6.70 -5.42 7.86
C GLN A 106 5.84 -6.68 7.81
N MET A 107 6.30 -7.68 7.06
CA MET A 107 5.67 -9.00 6.97
C MET A 107 6.48 -9.99 7.80
N HIS A 108 5.82 -10.74 8.68
CA HIS A 108 6.42 -11.81 9.49
C HIS A 108 6.43 -13.11 8.68
N LEU A 109 7.35 -13.18 7.71
CA LEU A 109 7.41 -14.25 6.71
C LEU A 109 7.62 -15.63 7.36
N GLU A 110 8.44 -15.73 8.39
CA GLU A 110 8.76 -16.99 9.06
C GLU A 110 7.56 -17.55 9.84
N THR A 111 6.73 -16.68 10.40
CA THR A 111 5.44 -17.06 11.01
C THR A 111 4.47 -17.49 9.91
N TRP A 112 4.39 -16.72 8.83
CA TRP A 112 3.50 -16.97 7.70
C TRP A 112 3.77 -18.30 7.00
N ASP A 113 5.04 -18.64 6.78
CA ASP A 113 5.46 -19.86 6.07
C ASP A 113 5.13 -21.14 6.85
N ARG A 114 4.88 -21.03 8.16
CA ARG A 114 4.44 -22.16 9.01
C ARG A 114 2.92 -22.33 9.02
N THR A 115 2.17 -21.34 8.56
CA THR A 115 0.72 -21.41 8.44
C THR A 115 0.34 -22.23 7.21
N ASN A 116 -0.57 -23.19 7.37
CA ASN A 116 -1.03 -24.01 6.24
C ASN A 116 -1.80 -23.18 5.20
N LEU A 117 -1.87 -23.66 3.96
CA LEU A 117 -2.47 -22.91 2.85
C LEU A 117 -3.93 -22.49 3.13
N GLN A 118 -4.75 -23.39 3.69
CA GLN A 118 -6.15 -23.09 3.99
C GLN A 118 -6.26 -21.91 4.97
N GLU A 119 -5.42 -21.87 6.00
CA GLU A 119 -5.41 -20.77 6.95
C GLU A 119 -4.86 -19.47 6.35
N GLN A 120 -3.88 -19.55 5.44
CA GLN A 120 -3.41 -18.39 4.69
C GLN A 120 -4.54 -17.80 3.83
N GLU A 121 -5.27 -18.65 3.10
CA GLU A 121 -6.41 -18.26 2.28
C GLU A 121 -7.56 -17.72 3.13
N ASN A 122 -7.86 -18.34 4.28
CA ASN A 122 -8.87 -17.85 5.23
C ASN A 122 -8.49 -16.47 5.78
N THR A 123 -7.21 -16.23 6.04
CA THR A 123 -6.70 -14.93 6.51
C THR A 123 -6.91 -13.83 5.47
N PHE A 124 -6.65 -14.11 4.19
CA PHE A 124 -6.87 -13.14 3.12
C PHE A 124 -8.34 -13.04 2.69
N GLY A 125 -9.06 -14.14 2.63
CA GLY A 125 -10.41 -14.25 2.07
C GLY A 125 -10.46 -14.50 0.56
N ARG A 126 -9.40 -15.05 -0.03
CA ARG A 126 -9.29 -15.41 -1.46
C ARG A 126 -8.39 -16.64 -1.62
N TYR A 127 -8.57 -17.37 -2.72
CA TYR A 127 -7.64 -18.41 -3.12
C TYR A 127 -6.28 -17.81 -3.50
N LYS A 128 -5.18 -18.39 -3.00
CA LYS A 128 -3.82 -17.87 -3.21
C LYS A 128 -3.41 -18.00 -4.68
N GLU A 129 -3.71 -19.14 -5.30
CA GLU A 129 -3.29 -19.44 -6.67
C GLU A 129 -4.07 -18.60 -7.70
N SER A 130 -5.39 -18.78 -7.78
CA SER A 130 -6.22 -18.09 -8.77
C SER A 130 -6.43 -16.60 -8.43
N GLY A 131 -6.40 -16.25 -7.15
CA GLY A 131 -6.85 -14.96 -6.65
C GLY A 131 -8.37 -14.81 -6.61
N ALA A 132 -9.14 -15.84 -6.97
CA ALA A 132 -10.60 -15.79 -6.96
C ALA A 132 -11.15 -15.74 -5.52
N PRO A 133 -12.32 -15.12 -5.30
CA PRO A 133 -13.03 -15.28 -4.05
C PRO A 133 -13.51 -16.71 -3.86
N PHE A 134 -13.76 -17.09 -2.61
CA PHE A 134 -14.20 -18.44 -2.29
C PHE A 134 -15.52 -18.82 -2.98
N GLY A 135 -15.53 -20.01 -3.56
CA GLY A 135 -16.65 -20.52 -4.37
C GLY A 135 -16.71 -19.99 -5.81
N GLU A 136 -15.70 -19.23 -6.26
CA GLU A 136 -15.57 -18.75 -7.64
C GLU A 136 -14.22 -19.19 -8.25
N THR A 137 -14.09 -19.12 -9.57
CA THR A 137 -12.87 -19.50 -10.30
C THR A 137 -12.14 -18.31 -10.94
N ASP A 138 -12.85 -17.22 -11.22
CA ASP A 138 -12.29 -16.00 -11.80
C ASP A 138 -11.79 -15.04 -10.71
N GLU A 139 -10.58 -14.51 -10.88
CA GLU A 139 -9.98 -13.50 -10.01
C GLU A 139 -10.91 -12.29 -9.82
N PHE A 140 -11.58 -11.89 -10.91
CA PHE A 140 -12.43 -10.71 -10.97
C PHE A 140 -13.91 -10.99 -10.69
N ALA A 141 -14.27 -12.20 -10.27
CA ALA A 141 -15.61 -12.49 -9.79
C ALA A 141 -15.98 -11.56 -8.63
N THR A 142 -17.28 -11.21 -8.56
CA THR A 142 -17.78 -10.30 -7.53
C THR A 142 -17.72 -10.97 -6.16
N ILE A 143 -17.20 -10.26 -5.17
CA ILE A 143 -17.23 -10.72 -3.77
C ILE A 143 -18.57 -10.35 -3.15
N ASP A 144 -19.35 -11.34 -2.78
CA ASP A 144 -20.51 -11.17 -1.90
C ASP A 144 -20.13 -11.58 -0.48
N ILE A 145 -19.98 -10.58 0.41
CA ILE A 145 -19.61 -10.80 1.81
C ILE A 145 -20.73 -11.48 2.63
N ASN A 146 -21.95 -11.54 2.09
CA ASN A 146 -23.08 -12.21 2.75
C ASN A 146 -23.33 -13.63 2.21
N LYS A 147 -22.53 -14.09 1.24
CA LYS A 147 -22.67 -15.42 0.64
C LYS A 147 -22.46 -16.51 1.69
N LYS A 148 -23.38 -17.47 1.72
CA LYS A 148 -23.38 -18.60 2.67
C LYS A 148 -23.22 -19.93 1.94
N ASP A 149 -22.65 -20.91 2.62
CA ASP A 149 -22.56 -22.29 2.16
C ASP A 149 -23.90 -23.04 2.33
N SER A 150 -23.90 -24.33 2.00
CA SER A 150 -25.07 -25.21 2.14
C SER A 150 -25.55 -25.38 3.58
N ASP A 151 -24.66 -25.16 4.56
CA ASP A 151 -24.95 -25.27 5.99
C ASP A 151 -25.38 -23.92 6.60
N GLY A 152 -25.49 -22.86 5.77
CA GLY A 152 -25.88 -21.52 6.18
C GLY A 152 -24.78 -20.70 6.87
N LYS A 153 -23.53 -21.16 6.82
CA LYS A 153 -22.36 -20.46 7.37
C LYS A 153 -21.77 -19.49 6.32
N PRO A 154 -21.20 -18.35 6.72
CA PRO A 154 -20.49 -17.47 5.79
C PRO A 154 -19.37 -18.21 5.07
N ILE A 155 -19.34 -18.13 3.73
CA ILE A 155 -18.25 -18.70 2.93
C ILE A 155 -16.95 -17.93 3.19
N LEU A 156 -17.06 -16.60 3.30
CA LEU A 156 -15.94 -15.71 3.56
C LEU A 156 -15.81 -15.51 5.08
N PRO A 157 -14.65 -15.82 5.70
CA PRO A 157 -14.45 -15.55 7.12
C PRO A 157 -14.64 -14.07 7.44
N ILE A 158 -15.43 -13.78 8.48
CA ILE A 158 -15.83 -12.41 8.84
C ILE A 158 -14.67 -11.55 9.38
N ASP A 159 -13.57 -12.19 9.75
CA ASP A 159 -12.30 -11.62 10.20
C ASP A 159 -11.22 -11.62 9.10
N SER A 160 -11.55 -12.10 7.90
CA SER A 160 -10.62 -12.08 6.76
C SER A 160 -10.38 -10.65 6.26
N HIS A 161 -9.17 -10.41 5.76
CA HIS A 161 -8.75 -9.10 5.27
C HIS A 161 -9.71 -8.54 4.20
N VAL A 162 -10.10 -9.36 3.23
CA VAL A 162 -11.02 -8.97 2.15
C VAL A 162 -12.42 -8.67 2.68
N TYR A 163 -12.95 -9.46 3.61
CA TYR A 163 -14.27 -9.21 4.20
C TYR A 163 -14.32 -7.83 4.86
N LEU A 164 -13.35 -7.55 5.73
CA LEU A 164 -13.28 -6.29 6.47
C LEU A 164 -13.01 -5.09 5.55
N ALA A 165 -12.13 -5.24 4.55
CA ALA A 165 -11.90 -4.20 3.56
C ALA A 165 -13.17 -3.88 2.74
N LYS A 166 -13.99 -4.89 2.40
CA LYS A 166 -15.28 -4.71 1.71
C LYS A 166 -16.35 -4.11 2.60
N LYS A 167 -16.45 -4.55 3.85
CA LYS A 167 -17.39 -4.03 4.86
C LYS A 167 -17.25 -2.52 5.07
N ALA A 168 -16.05 -1.97 4.89
CA ALA A 168 -15.81 -0.54 4.96
C ALA A 168 -16.58 0.26 3.87
N ASP A 169 -17.00 -0.38 2.77
CA ASP A 169 -17.80 0.21 1.69
C ASP A 169 -17.28 1.56 1.19
N VAL A 170 -15.97 1.63 0.97
CA VAL A 170 -15.27 2.74 0.31
C VAL A 170 -14.11 2.19 -0.51
N LYS A 171 -13.71 2.90 -1.55
CA LYS A 171 -12.62 2.48 -2.44
C LYS A 171 -11.41 3.39 -2.27
N ILE A 172 -10.22 2.85 -2.54
CA ILE A 172 -8.95 3.56 -2.68
C ILE A 172 -8.20 2.94 -3.86
N ALA A 173 -7.27 3.68 -4.47
CA ALA A 173 -6.37 3.11 -5.47
C ALA A 173 -5.05 2.70 -4.82
N ARG A 174 -4.82 1.39 -4.67
CA ARG A 174 -3.58 0.85 -4.08
C ARG A 174 -2.52 0.71 -5.16
N ARG A 175 -1.30 1.18 -4.89
CA ARG A 175 -0.13 1.09 -5.75
C ARG A 175 1.09 0.73 -4.91
N ALA A 176 0.99 -0.40 -4.22
CA ALA A 176 1.99 -0.88 -3.29
C ALA A 176 3.22 -1.47 -4.01
N PHE A 177 4.33 -1.52 -3.29
CA PHE A 177 5.58 -2.16 -3.73
C PHE A 177 6.05 -3.09 -2.61
N SER A 178 6.65 -4.23 -2.95
CA SER A 178 7.38 -5.03 -1.97
C SER A 178 8.69 -4.33 -1.60
N TYR A 179 9.21 -4.59 -0.39
CA TYR A 179 10.56 -4.17 -0.02
C TYR A 179 11.31 -5.33 0.67
N SER A 180 12.64 -5.29 0.58
CA SER A 180 13.56 -6.16 1.30
C SER A 180 14.83 -5.38 1.58
N ASN A 181 15.13 -5.16 2.86
CA ASN A 181 16.26 -4.36 3.33
C ASN A 181 17.35 -5.23 3.99
N GLY A 182 17.27 -6.56 3.86
CA GLY A 182 18.18 -7.49 4.52
C GLY A 182 17.60 -8.05 5.81
N ILE A 183 18.43 -8.14 6.86
CA ILE A 183 18.09 -8.77 8.15
C ILE A 183 17.96 -7.69 9.22
N ASP A 184 16.90 -7.76 10.02
CA ASP A 184 16.75 -6.93 11.21
C ASP A 184 17.67 -7.46 12.32
N GLU A 185 18.64 -6.63 12.76
CA GLU A 185 19.68 -7.04 13.70
C GLU A 185 19.14 -7.44 15.10
N VAL A 186 17.92 -7.02 15.44
CA VAL A 186 17.32 -7.27 16.75
C VAL A 186 16.57 -8.61 16.77
N SER A 187 15.72 -8.84 15.76
CA SER A 187 14.89 -10.04 15.65
C SER A 187 15.58 -11.18 14.91
N GLY A 188 16.63 -10.89 14.13
CA GLY A 188 17.29 -11.85 13.24
C GLY A 188 16.43 -12.30 12.07
N GLN A 189 15.24 -11.70 11.88
CA GLN A 189 14.32 -12.01 10.78
C GLN A 189 14.56 -11.08 9.59
N PHE A 190 13.98 -11.41 8.43
CA PHE A 190 14.03 -10.50 7.29
C PHE A 190 13.32 -9.16 7.56
N ASP A 191 14.00 -8.05 7.28
CA ASP A 191 13.36 -6.74 7.16
C ASP A 191 12.75 -6.61 5.76
N ALA A 192 11.63 -7.31 5.57
CA ALA A 192 10.90 -7.37 4.32
C ALA A 192 9.40 -7.14 4.56
N GLY A 193 8.71 -6.71 3.50
CA GLY A 193 7.27 -6.53 3.56
C GLY A 193 6.72 -5.69 2.44
N LEU A 194 5.69 -4.91 2.74
CA LEU A 194 4.96 -4.09 1.79
C LEU A 194 5.15 -2.59 2.10
N LEU A 195 5.68 -1.87 1.13
CA LEU A 195 5.52 -0.42 1.04
C LEU A 195 4.13 -0.16 0.45
N PHE A 196 3.13 -0.18 1.32
CA PHE A 196 1.76 0.11 0.96
C PHE A 196 1.65 1.60 0.63
N ILE A 197 1.24 1.89 -0.61
CA ILE A 197 0.94 3.24 -1.06
C ILE A 197 -0.47 3.22 -1.61
N CYS A 198 -1.30 4.17 -1.21
CA CYS A 198 -2.61 4.36 -1.81
C CYS A 198 -2.89 5.81 -2.13
N PHE A 199 -3.77 6.00 -3.11
CA PHE A 199 -4.26 7.29 -3.57
C PHE A 199 -5.77 7.33 -3.46
N GLN A 200 -6.29 8.46 -2.97
CA GLN A 200 -7.71 8.65 -2.73
C GLN A 200 -8.08 10.13 -2.79
N LYS A 201 -9.34 10.40 -3.12
CA LYS A 201 -9.91 11.75 -3.15
C LYS A 201 -9.88 12.41 -1.77
N HIS A 202 -10.11 11.62 -0.72
CA HIS A 202 -10.17 12.06 0.67
C HIS A 202 -9.48 11.06 1.61
N PRO A 203 -8.60 11.51 2.55
CA PRO A 203 -7.94 10.61 3.51
C PRO A 203 -8.90 9.73 4.32
N GLU A 204 -10.13 10.21 4.54
CA GLU A 204 -11.21 9.52 5.22
C GLU A 204 -11.53 8.15 4.60
N GLN A 205 -11.34 7.99 3.28
CA GLN A 205 -11.51 6.70 2.61
C GLN A 205 -10.55 5.65 3.18
N PHE A 206 -9.27 5.99 3.33
CA PHE A 206 -8.28 5.09 3.92
C PHE A 206 -8.55 4.87 5.41
N ILE A 207 -8.90 5.93 6.15
CA ILE A 207 -9.17 5.84 7.59
C ILE A 207 -10.34 4.90 7.86
N LYS A 208 -11.43 4.98 7.07
CA LYS A 208 -12.58 4.09 7.21
C LYS A 208 -12.21 2.62 6.97
N ILE A 209 -11.39 2.33 5.94
CA ILE A 209 -10.89 0.97 5.69
C ILE A 209 -10.02 0.51 6.85
N GLN A 210 -9.02 1.30 7.25
CA GLN A 210 -8.09 0.93 8.32
C GLN A 210 -8.80 0.72 9.67
N ASN A 211 -9.85 1.49 9.97
CA ASN A 211 -10.68 1.27 11.16
C ASN A 211 -11.49 -0.02 11.08
N SER A 212 -11.98 -0.37 9.88
CA SER A 212 -12.67 -1.66 9.67
C SER A 212 -11.73 -2.86 9.78
N LEU A 213 -10.45 -2.70 9.39
CA LEU A 213 -9.43 -3.73 9.61
C LEU A 213 -9.07 -3.80 11.10
N GLY A 214 -8.75 -2.65 11.70
CA GLY A 214 -8.61 -2.45 13.15
C GLY A 214 -7.90 -3.60 13.87
N ASN A 215 -8.49 -4.05 14.97
CA ASN A 215 -8.04 -5.22 15.72
C ASN A 215 -8.75 -6.52 15.28
N GLU A 216 -9.63 -6.45 14.27
CA GLU A 216 -10.45 -7.59 13.81
C GLU A 216 -9.74 -8.38 12.69
N ASP A 217 -8.89 -7.72 11.91
CA ASP A 217 -8.23 -8.33 10.75
C ASP A 217 -7.23 -9.40 11.17
N LYS A 218 -7.49 -10.64 10.76
CA LYS A 218 -6.64 -11.80 11.00
C LYS A 218 -5.23 -11.63 10.42
N LEU A 219 -5.07 -10.79 9.38
CA LEU A 219 -3.76 -10.51 8.80
C LEU A 219 -2.81 -9.82 9.79
N ASN A 220 -3.33 -9.14 10.83
CA ASN A 220 -2.54 -8.49 11.88
C ASN A 220 -1.61 -9.45 12.64
N GLU A 221 -1.89 -10.76 12.66
CA GLU A 221 -0.99 -11.77 13.22
C GLU A 221 0.35 -11.86 12.46
N TYR A 222 0.35 -11.46 11.19
CA TYR A 222 1.47 -11.64 10.25
C TYR A 222 2.10 -10.32 9.81
N ILE A 223 1.57 -9.17 10.24
CA ILE A 223 2.09 -7.87 9.82
C ILE A 223 2.29 -6.91 10.98
N THR A 224 3.28 -6.04 10.85
CA THR A 224 3.47 -4.89 11.73
C THR A 224 3.58 -3.60 10.94
N HIS A 225 2.76 -2.61 11.26
CA HIS A 225 2.91 -1.26 10.71
C HIS A 225 4.09 -0.54 11.40
N VAL A 226 5.18 -0.35 10.67
CA VAL A 226 6.44 0.23 11.18
C VAL A 226 6.73 1.63 10.62
N GLY A 227 5.91 2.13 9.70
CA GLY A 227 6.03 3.49 9.21
C GLY A 227 4.74 4.04 8.59
N THR A 228 4.60 5.37 8.58
CA THR A 228 3.41 6.05 8.07
C THR A 228 3.71 7.45 7.52
N GLY A 229 3.00 7.85 6.47
CA GLY A 229 3.03 9.22 5.94
C GLY A 229 1.72 9.55 5.22
N ILE A 230 1.34 10.81 5.24
CA ILE A 230 0.18 11.35 4.52
C ILE A 230 0.63 12.62 3.80
N PHE A 231 0.32 12.71 2.51
CA PHE A 231 0.78 13.80 1.66
C PHE A 231 -0.36 14.24 0.72
N ALA A 232 -0.47 15.54 0.49
CA ALA A 232 -1.28 16.07 -0.60
C ALA A 232 -0.44 16.09 -1.88
N CYS A 233 -0.91 15.41 -2.91
CA CYS A 233 -0.28 15.38 -4.22
C CYS A 233 -0.95 16.41 -5.12
N PHE A 234 -0.19 17.39 -5.58
CA PHE A 234 -0.68 18.42 -6.50
C PHE A 234 -1.22 17.81 -7.81
N GLY A 235 -2.16 18.51 -8.42
CA GLY A 235 -2.60 18.18 -9.78
C GLY A 235 -1.48 18.39 -10.80
N GLY A 236 -1.69 17.83 -12.00
CA GLY A 236 -0.77 18.00 -13.12
C GLY A 236 -0.60 19.46 -13.54
N ILE A 237 0.52 19.73 -14.22
CA ILE A 237 0.93 21.07 -14.67
C ILE A 237 0.86 21.18 -16.19
N LYS A 238 0.69 22.40 -16.70
CA LYS A 238 0.85 22.73 -18.12
C LYS A 238 2.28 23.21 -18.41
N LYS A 239 2.62 23.28 -19.70
CA LYS A 239 3.88 23.88 -20.14
C LYS A 239 3.98 25.32 -19.64
N GLY A 240 5.04 25.63 -18.90
CA GLY A 240 5.27 26.95 -18.30
C GLY A 240 4.87 27.06 -16.82
N GLU A 241 4.16 26.07 -16.27
CA GLU A 241 3.81 26.00 -14.84
C GLU A 241 4.80 25.11 -14.06
N TYR A 242 4.78 25.21 -12.73
CA TYR A 242 5.54 24.31 -11.83
C TYR A 242 4.63 23.58 -10.83
N ILE A 243 5.11 22.44 -10.33
CA ILE A 243 4.36 21.61 -9.37
C ILE A 243 4.13 22.43 -8.09
N GLY A 244 2.87 22.58 -7.69
CA GLY A 244 2.47 23.33 -6.51
C GLY A 244 2.21 24.82 -6.73
N GLN A 245 2.35 25.34 -7.96
CA GLN A 245 2.16 26.76 -8.26
C GLN A 245 0.86 27.34 -7.68
N LYS A 246 -0.27 26.65 -7.86
CA LYS A 246 -1.60 27.09 -7.37
C LYS A 246 -1.74 27.21 -5.85
N LEU A 247 -0.80 26.67 -5.08
CA LEU A 247 -0.77 26.81 -3.62
C LEU A 247 0.02 28.05 -3.20
N PHE A 248 1.06 28.39 -3.96
CA PHE A 248 2.01 29.45 -3.60
C PHE A 248 1.70 30.79 -4.29
N GLU A 249 0.80 30.80 -5.27
CA GLU A 249 0.31 31.95 -6.05
C GLU A 249 -1.22 31.90 -6.16
#